data_AF-F0IF13-F1
#
_entry.id   AF-F0IF13-F1
#
_cell.length_a   1.000
_cell.length_b   1.000
_cell.length_c   1.000
_cell.angle_alpha   90.00
_cell.angle_beta   90.00
_cell.angle_gamma   90.00
#
_symmetry.space_group_name_H-M   'P 1'
#
loop_
_entity.id
_entity.type
_entity.pdbx_description
1 polymer ?
#
loop_
_entity_poly.entity_id
_entity_poly.type
_entity_poly.pdbx_seq_one_letter_code
_entity_poly.pdbx_strand_id
1 'polypeptide(L)'
;MKKCKDSMKPLTIILIILLTSCQKKPQITTNQTITIIDNTKISPVISTEIPMQKTAQELEKESHSDSIIRVTKAKYGEDFDGYQRALRQHILNQKKDNYLKKSILQEFYIRGMLIATSDSIQIELPFDLHGFDCGAPDGYTTWVRFSLPRKKERVVFPKKLPFEEEQTGFEEYHFKDTYELVEATMKHVIYHCPKHKRTLVLFYDRRASGFNTNAFYFVEVNRKQLNGRNIYRVVEEYNHRKNENEQIFPYTCTKLNTTEYESFID
;
A
#
# COMPACT_ATOMS: atom_id res chain seq x y z
N MET A 1 -56.95 -2.89 30.02
CA MET A 1 -58.20 -3.33 29.36
C MET A 1 -58.26 -2.74 27.95
N LYS A 2 -58.58 -3.57 26.93
CA LYS A 2 -58.88 -3.28 25.49
C LYS A 2 -57.75 -2.58 24.69
N LYS A 3 -56.98 -3.18 23.76
CA LYS A 3 -57.23 -4.05 22.57
C LYS A 3 -58.23 -3.49 21.54
N CYS A 4 -57.71 -3.05 20.39
CA CYS A 4 -57.94 -3.58 19.02
C CYS A 4 -57.44 -2.53 17.99
N LYS A 5 -56.45 -2.84 17.13
CA LYS A 5 -56.46 -3.62 15.87
C LYS A 5 -57.05 -2.83 14.69
N ASP A 6 -56.20 -2.58 13.68
CA ASP A 6 -56.36 -2.97 12.26
C ASP A 6 -55.35 -2.15 11.40
N SER A 7 -54.32 -2.75 10.80
CA SER A 7 -54.33 -3.61 9.60
C SER A 7 -54.70 -2.85 8.32
N MET A 8 -53.68 -2.40 7.58
CA MET A 8 -53.69 -2.40 6.10
C MET A 8 -52.26 -2.32 5.56
N LYS A 9 -51.77 -3.45 5.04
CA LYS A 9 -50.79 -3.49 3.93
C LYS A 9 -51.61 -3.60 2.65
N PRO A 10 -51.13 -3.03 1.53
CA PRO A 10 -50.88 -3.95 0.41
C PRO A 10 -49.68 -3.59 -0.47
N LEU A 11 -49.22 -4.64 -1.15
CA LEU A 11 -48.65 -4.72 -2.49
C LEU A 11 -47.27 -4.11 -2.82
N THR A 12 -46.30 -5.01 -2.79
CA THR A 12 -45.17 -5.21 -3.71
C THR A 12 -45.37 -4.69 -5.14
N ILE A 13 -44.42 -3.88 -5.63
CA ILE A 13 -43.97 -3.91 -7.03
C ILE A 13 -42.44 -3.94 -7.04
N ILE A 14 -41.91 -5.09 -7.42
CA ILE A 14 -40.50 -5.31 -7.76
C ILE A 14 -40.37 -4.94 -9.24
N LEU A 15 -39.54 -3.96 -9.56
CA LEU A 15 -39.13 -3.68 -10.94
C LEU A 15 -37.63 -4.00 -11.06
N ILE A 16 -37.33 -5.21 -11.50
CA ILE A 16 -36.00 -5.64 -11.93
C ILE A 16 -35.87 -5.27 -13.41
N ILE A 17 -35.06 -4.26 -13.73
CA ILE A 17 -34.62 -4.02 -15.11
C ILE A 17 -33.23 -4.64 -15.26
N LEU A 18 -33.22 -5.85 -15.81
CA LEU A 18 -32.04 -6.51 -16.36
C LEU A 18 -31.77 -5.91 -17.75
N LEU A 19 -30.75 -5.06 -17.85
CA LEU A 19 -30.15 -4.73 -19.15
C LEU A 19 -28.87 -5.53 -19.32
N THR A 20 -29.02 -6.72 -19.89
CA THR A 20 -27.94 -7.48 -20.51
C THR A 20 -27.61 -6.85 -21.87
N SER A 21 -26.50 -6.11 -21.96
CA SER A 21 -25.87 -5.83 -23.24
C SER A 21 -24.61 -6.70 -23.37
N CYS A 22 -24.80 -7.82 -24.08
CA CYS A 22 -23.74 -8.58 -24.70
C CYS A 22 -23.16 -7.76 -25.86
N GLN A 23 -21.88 -7.42 -25.81
CA GLN A 23 -21.12 -7.24 -27.04
C GLN A 23 -19.84 -8.08 -27.01
N LYS A 24 -19.79 -9.00 -27.99
CA LYS A 24 -18.68 -9.91 -28.29
C LYS A 24 -17.47 -9.13 -28.81
N LYS A 25 -16.28 -9.58 -28.40
CA LYS A 25 -14.96 -9.25 -28.96
C LYS A 25 -14.91 -9.43 -30.49
N PRO A 26 -14.03 -8.67 -31.16
CA PRO A 26 -13.24 -9.19 -32.27
C PRO A 26 -11.88 -9.68 -31.76
N GLN A 27 -11.60 -10.97 -32.00
CA GLN A 27 -10.24 -11.50 -32.04
C GLN A 27 -9.60 -11.02 -33.36
N ILE A 28 -8.38 -10.48 -33.28
CA ILE A 28 -7.48 -10.41 -34.43
C ILE A 28 -6.30 -11.32 -34.09
N THR A 29 -6.27 -12.45 -34.78
CA THR A 29 -5.12 -13.33 -34.88
C THR A 29 -4.30 -12.86 -36.07
N THR A 30 -3.03 -12.51 -35.86
CA THR A 30 -2.07 -12.42 -36.96
C THR A 30 -0.85 -13.23 -36.58
N ASN A 31 -0.75 -14.40 -37.20
CA ASN A 31 0.47 -15.18 -37.29
C ASN A 31 1.44 -14.43 -38.20
N GLN A 32 2.61 -14.05 -37.69
CA GLN A 32 3.77 -13.78 -38.54
C GLN A 32 5.01 -14.41 -37.91
N THR A 33 5.36 -15.57 -38.46
CA THR A 33 6.67 -16.20 -38.36
C THR A 33 7.66 -15.32 -39.10
N ILE A 34 8.70 -14.83 -38.41
CA ILE A 34 9.85 -14.19 -39.08
C ILE A 34 11.10 -15.00 -38.75
N THR A 35 11.57 -15.68 -39.78
CA THR A 35 12.88 -16.33 -39.88
C THR A 35 13.96 -15.25 -39.91
N ILE A 36 14.92 -15.28 -38.98
CA ILE A 36 16.14 -14.45 -39.10
C ILE A 36 17.21 -15.30 -39.79
N ILE A 37 17.59 -14.82 -40.97
CA ILE A 37 18.69 -15.30 -41.79
C ILE A 37 19.98 -14.66 -41.26
N ASP A 38 20.95 -15.52 -40.99
CA ASP A 38 22.33 -15.17 -40.67
C ASP A 38 23.01 -14.60 -41.93
N ASN A 39 23.67 -13.45 -41.82
CA ASN A 39 24.62 -12.99 -42.84
C ASN A 39 25.74 -12.13 -42.25
N THR A 40 26.93 -12.55 -42.60
CA THR A 40 28.25 -12.22 -42.11
C THR A 40 28.82 -10.89 -42.62
N LYS A 41 29.69 -10.33 -41.77
CA LYS A 41 30.93 -9.57 -42.06
C LYS A 41 30.86 -8.29 -42.90
N ILE A 42 31.14 -7.16 -42.25
CA ILE A 42 32.08 -6.12 -42.77
C ILE A 42 32.93 -5.60 -41.59
N SER A 43 34.25 -5.57 -41.79
CA SER A 43 35.28 -5.08 -40.86
C SER A 43 35.24 -3.56 -40.63
N PRO A 44 35.78 -3.02 -39.52
CA PRO A 44 36.18 -1.62 -39.45
C PRO A 44 37.71 -1.46 -39.63
N VAL A 45 38.04 -0.47 -40.46
CA VAL A 45 39.38 0.09 -40.69
C VAL A 45 39.75 1.01 -39.52
N ILE A 46 40.99 0.90 -39.06
CA ILE A 46 41.64 1.77 -38.06
C ILE A 46 42.25 2.99 -38.76
N SER A 47 42.10 4.17 -38.16
CA SER A 47 43.05 5.31 -38.07
C SER A 47 42.24 6.55 -37.65
N THR A 48 42.65 7.46 -36.76
CA THR A 48 43.93 7.72 -36.08
C THR A 48 43.63 8.64 -34.89
N GLU A 49 44.57 8.68 -33.98
CA GLU A 49 44.59 9.29 -32.65
C GLU A 49 44.28 10.80 -32.59
N ILE A 50 43.58 11.21 -31.51
CA ILE A 50 43.63 12.56 -30.94
C ILE A 50 44.20 12.41 -29.52
N PRO A 51 45.25 13.16 -29.13
CA PRO A 51 45.87 12.99 -27.83
C PRO A 51 45.04 13.61 -26.70
N MET A 52 45.02 12.87 -25.58
CA MET A 52 44.44 13.24 -24.29
C MET A 52 44.86 14.62 -23.78
N GLN A 53 43.89 15.40 -23.29
CA GLN A 53 44.07 16.14 -22.05
C GLN A 53 43.11 15.60 -20.98
N LYS A 54 43.76 15.02 -19.98
CA LYS A 54 43.21 14.25 -18.87
C LYS A 54 42.71 15.23 -17.81
N THR A 55 41.42 15.54 -17.80
CA THR A 55 40.78 16.00 -16.57
C THR A 55 40.34 14.74 -15.85
N ALA A 56 41.02 14.41 -14.74
CA ALA A 56 40.59 13.34 -13.85
C ALA A 56 39.32 13.81 -13.12
N GLN A 57 38.19 13.74 -13.82
CA GLN A 57 36.91 13.54 -13.15
C GLN A 57 36.82 12.06 -12.88
N GLU A 58 36.89 11.72 -11.60
CA GLU A 58 36.55 10.41 -11.06
C GLU A 58 35.16 10.06 -11.63
N LEU A 59 35.11 9.13 -12.59
CA LEU A 59 33.84 8.59 -13.08
C LEU A 59 33.23 7.85 -11.90
N GLU A 60 32.35 8.51 -11.15
CA GLU A 60 31.51 7.85 -10.16
C GLU A 60 30.81 6.71 -10.89
N LYS A 61 31.16 5.48 -10.51
CA LYS A 61 30.55 4.28 -11.04
C LYS A 61 29.09 4.31 -10.59
N GLU A 62 28.20 4.66 -11.52
CA GLU A 62 26.76 4.72 -11.32
C GLU A 62 26.28 3.51 -10.50
N SER A 63 25.50 3.79 -9.45
CA SER A 63 24.99 2.73 -8.59
C SER A 63 24.04 1.81 -9.37
N HIS A 64 23.85 0.58 -8.90
CA HIS A 64 22.90 -0.34 -9.51
C HIS A 64 21.48 0.25 -9.52
N SER A 65 21.10 0.89 -8.41
CA SER A 65 19.85 1.63 -8.24
C SER A 65 19.66 2.73 -9.27
N ASP A 66 20.66 3.61 -9.45
CA ASP A 66 20.58 4.72 -10.40
C ASP A 66 20.41 4.23 -11.84
N SER A 67 21.12 3.15 -12.19
CA SER A 67 21.00 2.53 -13.50
C SER A 67 19.59 1.98 -13.77
N ILE A 68 18.99 1.29 -12.78
CA ILE A 68 17.61 0.78 -12.89
C ILE A 68 16.62 1.93 -13.05
N ILE A 69 16.75 2.97 -12.23
CA ILE A 69 15.88 4.15 -12.27
C ILE A 69 15.98 4.81 -13.64
N ARG A 70 17.20 5.05 -14.15
CA ARG A 70 17.44 5.67 -15.46
C ARG A 70 16.87 4.85 -16.61
N VAL A 71 17.15 3.55 -16.67
CA VAL A 71 16.66 2.67 -17.75
C VAL A 71 15.14 2.58 -17.73
N THR A 72 14.54 2.46 -16.54
CA THR A 72 13.08 2.38 -16.40
C THR A 72 12.42 3.69 -16.79
N LYS A 73 13.01 4.83 -16.39
CA LYS A 73 12.53 6.17 -16.74
C LYS A 73 12.66 6.46 -18.23
N ALA A 74 13.73 6.01 -18.89
CA ALA A 74 13.86 6.13 -20.34
C ALA A 74 12.79 5.32 -21.11
N LYS A 75 12.32 4.20 -20.55
CA LYS A 75 11.32 3.35 -21.19
C LYS A 75 9.88 3.80 -20.94
N TYR A 76 9.57 4.30 -19.74
CA TYR A 76 8.19 4.57 -19.30
C TYR A 76 7.96 5.99 -18.79
N GLY A 77 8.96 6.88 -18.82
CA GLY A 77 8.89 8.17 -18.11
C GLY A 77 7.78 9.12 -18.54
N GLU A 78 7.21 8.93 -19.74
CA GLU A 78 6.02 9.67 -20.20
C GLU A 78 4.70 9.13 -19.60
N ASP A 79 4.67 7.87 -19.16
CA ASP A 79 3.58 7.23 -18.40
C ASP A 79 4.02 7.05 -16.95
N PHE A 80 3.78 8.06 -16.11
CA PHE A 80 4.16 8.02 -14.70
C PHE A 80 3.65 6.78 -13.97
N ASP A 81 2.41 6.37 -14.22
CA ASP A 81 1.84 5.18 -13.59
C ASP A 81 2.51 3.90 -14.11
N GLY A 82 2.83 3.84 -15.41
CA GLY A 82 3.60 2.75 -16.01
C GLY A 82 5.00 2.65 -15.45
N TYR A 83 5.66 3.78 -15.27
CA TYR A 83 6.96 3.90 -14.64
C TYR A 83 6.94 3.38 -13.20
N GLN A 84 6.02 3.87 -12.36
CA GLN A 84 5.90 3.42 -10.97
C GLN A 84 5.51 1.95 -10.85
N ARG A 85 4.63 1.44 -11.72
CA ARG A 85 4.32 -0.01 -11.79
C ARG A 85 5.55 -0.84 -12.14
N ALA A 86 6.39 -0.37 -13.05
CA ALA A 86 7.60 -1.07 -13.46
C ALA A 86 8.64 -1.13 -12.32
N LEU A 87 8.87 -0.02 -11.62
CA LEU A 87 9.75 0.02 -10.44
C LEU A 87 9.23 -0.90 -9.32
N ARG A 88 7.94 -0.80 -8.99
CA ARG A 88 7.28 -1.68 -8.02
C ARG A 88 7.49 -3.15 -8.35
N GLN A 89 7.31 -3.53 -9.61
CA GLN A 89 7.50 -4.91 -10.05
C GLN A 89 8.97 -5.34 -9.97
N HIS A 90 9.90 -4.43 -10.28
CA HIS A 90 11.33 -4.67 -10.13
C HIS A 90 11.69 -5.00 -8.67
N ILE A 91 11.28 -4.14 -7.72
CA ILE A 91 11.54 -4.33 -6.29
C ILE A 91 10.91 -5.65 -5.81
N LEU A 92 9.65 -5.90 -6.18
CA LEU A 92 8.95 -7.13 -5.81
C LEU A 92 9.67 -8.38 -6.35
N ASN A 93 10.26 -8.31 -7.54
CA ASN A 93 11.00 -9.42 -8.13
C ASN A 93 12.29 -9.73 -7.37
N GLN A 94 12.99 -8.71 -6.84
CA GLN A 94 14.19 -8.86 -6.02
C GLN A 94 13.89 -9.47 -4.64
N LYS A 95 12.67 -9.30 -4.12
CA LYS A 95 12.29 -9.91 -2.84
C LYS A 95 12.30 -11.45 -2.91
N LYS A 96 12.80 -12.08 -1.84
CA LYS A 96 13.02 -13.54 -1.74
C LYS A 96 11.77 -14.32 -1.29
N ASP A 97 10.93 -13.74 -0.45
CA ASP A 97 9.83 -14.45 0.18
C ASP A 97 8.58 -14.52 -0.73
N ASN A 98 8.42 -15.65 -1.42
CA ASN A 98 7.29 -15.89 -2.33
C ASN A 98 5.92 -15.88 -1.65
N TYR A 99 5.84 -16.22 -0.37
CA TYR A 99 4.59 -16.18 0.38
C TYR A 99 4.15 -14.73 0.58
N LEU A 100 5.06 -13.84 1.00
CA LEU A 100 4.76 -12.42 1.18
C LEU A 100 4.48 -11.72 -0.15
N LYS A 101 5.25 -12.06 -1.21
CA LYS A 101 5.04 -11.55 -2.57
C LYS A 101 3.64 -11.81 -3.12
N LYS A 102 2.96 -12.86 -2.66
CA LYS A 102 1.61 -13.23 -3.14
C LYS A 102 0.52 -12.93 -2.11
N SER A 103 0.89 -12.34 -0.97
CA SER A 103 -0.03 -12.08 0.13
C SER A 103 -0.65 -10.69 0.05
N ILE A 104 -1.67 -10.48 0.89
CA ILE A 104 -2.27 -9.17 1.15
C ILE A 104 -1.31 -8.16 1.83
N LEU A 105 -0.13 -8.60 2.28
CA LEU A 105 0.91 -7.75 2.88
C LEU A 105 2.00 -7.36 1.86
N GLN A 106 1.75 -7.53 0.56
CA GLN A 106 2.74 -7.27 -0.50
C GLN A 106 3.32 -5.85 -0.45
N GLU A 107 2.51 -4.80 -0.27
CA GLU A 107 3.01 -3.42 -0.17
C GLU A 107 3.88 -3.19 1.06
N PHE A 108 3.47 -3.73 2.21
CA PHE A 108 4.24 -3.68 3.45
C PHE A 108 5.61 -4.35 3.25
N TYR A 109 5.65 -5.46 2.51
CA TYR A 109 6.89 -6.17 2.20
C TYR A 109 7.80 -5.41 1.22
N ILE A 110 7.23 -4.83 0.16
CA ILE A 110 7.98 -4.00 -0.80
C ILE A 110 8.67 -2.86 -0.06
N ARG A 111 7.95 -2.18 0.83
CA ARG A 111 8.39 -0.97 1.55
C ARG A 111 9.19 -1.25 2.83
N GLY A 112 9.52 -2.52 3.11
CA GLY A 112 10.34 -2.90 4.25
C GLY A 112 9.66 -2.74 5.61
N MET A 113 8.32 -2.70 5.67
CA MET A 113 7.53 -2.53 6.91
C MET A 113 7.26 -3.85 7.65
N LEU A 114 7.82 -4.95 7.14
CA LEU A 114 7.73 -6.24 7.78
C LEU A 114 8.97 -7.09 7.54
N ILE A 115 9.20 -7.99 8.48
CA ILE A 115 10.18 -9.07 8.40
C ILE A 115 9.44 -10.36 8.74
N ALA A 116 9.73 -11.43 8.02
CA ALA A 116 9.10 -12.72 8.30
C ALA A 116 10.15 -13.78 8.64
N THR A 117 9.84 -14.57 9.67
CA THR A 117 10.56 -15.77 10.07
C THR A 117 9.80 -17.01 9.60
N SER A 118 10.21 -18.21 10.04
CA SER A 118 9.47 -19.46 9.82
C SER A 118 8.06 -19.42 10.41
N ASP A 119 7.90 -18.75 11.56
CA ASP A 119 6.72 -18.89 12.40
C ASP A 119 5.94 -17.59 12.57
N SER A 120 6.53 -16.44 12.20
CA SER A 120 5.92 -15.13 12.43
C SER A 120 6.18 -14.15 11.28
N ILE A 121 5.30 -13.16 11.16
CA ILE A 121 5.46 -11.97 10.34
C ILE A 121 5.44 -10.79 11.32
N GLN A 122 6.60 -10.19 11.55
CA GLN A 122 6.78 -9.04 12.42
C GLN A 122 6.56 -7.78 11.59
N ILE A 123 5.67 -6.90 12.06
CA ILE A 123 5.28 -5.67 11.37
C ILE A 123 5.59 -4.51 12.30
N GLU A 124 6.21 -3.48 11.73
CA GLU A 124 6.56 -2.23 12.41
C GLU A 124 6.13 -1.07 11.53
N LEU A 125 5.22 -0.25 12.06
CA LEU A 125 4.61 0.86 11.34
C LEU A 125 4.89 2.17 12.09
N PRO A 126 5.68 3.09 11.53
CA PRO A 126 5.76 4.45 12.02
C PRO A 126 4.53 5.23 11.57
N PHE A 127 3.92 5.96 12.50
CA PHE A 127 2.79 6.85 12.26
C PHE A 127 3.11 8.27 12.72
N ASP A 128 2.59 9.23 11.97
CA ASP A 128 2.75 10.67 12.18
C ASP A 128 1.44 11.42 11.81
N LEU A 129 1.35 12.69 12.21
CA LEU A 129 0.21 13.60 12.01
C LEU A 129 0.49 14.60 10.86
N HIS A 130 1.09 14.17 9.75
CA HIS A 130 1.50 15.07 8.66
C HIS A 130 0.40 15.50 7.67
N GLY A 131 -0.87 15.24 7.97
CA GLY A 131 -1.96 15.40 6.99
C GLY A 131 -2.17 16.82 6.45
N PHE A 132 -1.84 17.86 7.22
CA PHE A 132 -2.31 19.22 6.96
C PHE A 132 -1.22 20.27 6.68
N ASP A 133 0.01 20.04 7.14
CA ASP A 133 1.10 21.02 7.08
C ASP A 133 2.02 20.87 5.85
N CYS A 134 1.57 20.12 4.85
CA CYS A 134 2.32 19.81 3.63
C CYS A 134 3.62 19.01 3.90
N GLY A 135 3.64 18.21 4.98
CA GLY A 135 4.79 17.36 5.33
C GLY A 135 5.84 18.11 6.14
N ALA A 136 5.44 19.12 6.92
CA ALA A 136 6.37 19.73 7.86
C ALA A 136 6.72 18.69 8.94
N PRO A 137 7.99 18.60 9.40
CA PRO A 137 8.41 17.58 10.35
C PRO A 137 7.56 17.59 11.63
N ASP A 138 6.95 16.46 11.97
CA ASP A 138 6.22 16.29 13.20
C ASP A 138 7.25 16.11 14.29
N GLY A 139 6.99 16.76 15.42
CA GLY A 139 7.78 16.57 16.63
C GLY A 139 7.65 15.17 17.24
N TYR A 140 6.81 14.31 16.65
CA TYR A 140 6.42 13.02 17.21
C TYR A 140 6.38 11.94 16.13
N THR A 141 6.82 10.74 16.48
CA THR A 141 6.57 9.52 15.72
C THR A 141 5.98 8.49 16.65
N THR A 142 4.85 7.91 16.27
CA THR A 142 4.22 6.79 16.98
C THR A 142 4.54 5.49 16.25
N TRP A 143 5.37 4.66 16.83
CA TRP A 143 5.66 3.32 16.35
C TRP A 143 4.62 2.33 16.88
N VAL A 144 4.00 1.57 15.98
CA VAL A 144 3.13 0.45 16.33
C VAL A 144 3.74 -0.85 15.81
N ARG A 145 4.01 -1.77 16.74
CA ARG A 145 4.66 -3.05 16.45
C ARG A 145 3.76 -4.21 16.84
N PHE A 146 3.63 -5.19 15.97
CA PHE A 146 2.87 -6.41 16.24
C PHE A 146 3.37 -7.57 15.39
N SER A 147 2.93 -8.78 15.72
CA SER A 147 3.32 -9.99 14.99
C SER A 147 2.11 -10.82 14.61
N LEU A 148 2.08 -11.27 13.36
CA LEU A 148 1.08 -12.20 12.86
C LEU A 148 1.69 -13.62 12.82
N PRO A 149 0.90 -14.66 13.09
CA PRO A 149 1.37 -16.03 12.92
C PRO A 149 1.58 -16.31 11.44
N ARG A 150 2.73 -16.88 11.09
CA ARG A 150 2.97 -17.34 9.72
C ARG A 150 2.28 -18.68 9.52
N LYS A 151 1.37 -18.74 8.55
CA LYS A 151 0.67 -19.96 8.14
C LYS A 151 1.07 -20.32 6.72
N LYS A 152 1.01 -21.61 6.37
CA LYS A 152 1.47 -22.12 5.07
C LYS A 152 0.73 -21.51 3.87
N GLU A 153 -0.58 -21.32 3.99
CA GLU A 153 -1.43 -21.04 2.82
C GLU A 153 -1.73 -19.55 2.62
N ARG A 154 -2.00 -18.81 3.70
CA ARG A 154 -2.38 -17.40 3.63
C ARG A 154 -2.09 -16.64 4.92
N VAL A 155 -2.07 -15.32 4.85
CA VAL A 155 -2.00 -14.45 6.03
C VAL A 155 -3.31 -14.57 6.80
N VAL A 156 -3.21 -14.72 8.12
CA VAL A 156 -4.38 -14.81 9.00
C VAL A 156 -4.25 -13.77 10.10
N PHE A 157 -5.28 -12.95 10.23
CA PHE A 157 -5.42 -11.96 11.28
C PHE A 157 -6.13 -12.59 12.49
N PRO A 158 -5.45 -12.74 13.65
CA PRO A 158 -6.04 -13.38 14.82
C PRO A 158 -7.10 -12.49 15.48
N LYS A 159 -8.06 -13.09 16.21
CA LYS A 159 -9.09 -12.32 16.94
C LYS A 159 -8.51 -11.38 18.00
N LYS A 160 -7.36 -11.75 18.55
CA LYS A 160 -6.60 -11.03 19.57
C LYS A 160 -5.19 -10.86 19.06
N LEU A 161 -4.70 -9.63 18.99
CA LEU A 161 -3.40 -9.30 18.44
C LEU A 161 -2.63 -8.46 19.46
N PRO A 162 -1.66 -9.06 20.18
CA PRO A 162 -0.74 -8.31 21.02
C PRO A 162 0.02 -7.28 20.18
N PHE A 163 0.17 -6.09 20.73
CA PHE A 163 0.93 -5.01 20.11
C PHE A 163 1.69 -4.20 21.16
N GLU A 164 2.64 -3.44 20.65
CA GLU A 164 3.42 -2.46 21.38
C GLU A 164 3.29 -1.13 20.66
N GLU A 165 3.09 -0.06 21.42
CA GLU A 165 3.09 1.32 20.95
C GLU A 165 4.21 2.07 21.67
N GLU A 166 5.00 2.80 20.91
CA GLU A 166 6.05 3.67 21.41
C GLU A 166 5.95 5.01 20.67
N GLN A 167 5.79 6.09 21.41
CA GLN A 167 5.93 7.43 20.86
C GLN A 167 7.31 7.97 21.20
N THR A 168 8.00 8.49 20.20
CA THR A 168 9.28 9.18 20.30
C THR A 168 9.12 10.64 19.88
N GLY A 169 9.84 11.57 20.49
CA GLY A 169 9.71 13.00 20.18
C GLY A 169 9.86 13.88 21.41
N PHE A 170 9.07 14.95 21.50
CA PHE A 170 9.07 15.84 22.67
C PHE A 170 8.45 15.18 23.92
N GLU A 171 7.50 14.27 23.73
CA GLU A 171 6.90 13.47 24.79
C GLU A 171 6.97 12.00 24.40
N GLU A 172 7.62 11.23 25.26
CA GLU A 172 7.87 9.82 25.03
C GLU A 172 6.97 8.97 25.92
N TYR A 173 6.40 7.93 25.33
CA TYR A 173 5.72 6.90 26.09
C TYR A 173 5.84 5.56 25.40
N HIS A 174 5.65 4.51 26.18
CA HIS A 174 5.64 3.14 25.69
C HIS A 174 4.60 2.33 26.45
N PHE A 175 3.81 1.54 25.73
CA PHE A 175 2.93 0.56 26.36
C PHE A 175 2.69 -0.66 25.47
N LYS A 176 2.19 -1.72 26.11
CA LYS A 176 1.77 -2.95 25.45
C LYS A 176 0.32 -3.22 25.79
N ASP A 177 -0.43 -3.68 24.79
CA ASP A 177 -1.79 -4.17 25.00
C ASP A 177 -2.15 -5.17 23.88
N THR A 178 -3.43 -5.50 23.78
CA THR A 178 -3.98 -6.44 22.80
C THR A 178 -5.13 -5.79 22.06
N TYR A 179 -5.02 -5.75 20.74
CA TYR A 179 -6.14 -5.41 19.88
C TYR A 179 -7.17 -6.52 19.84
N GLU A 180 -8.42 -6.13 19.68
CA GLU A 180 -9.52 -6.99 19.28
C GLU A 180 -9.83 -6.80 17.80
N LEU A 181 -9.97 -7.90 17.06
CA LEU A 181 -10.37 -7.84 15.66
C LEU A 181 -11.81 -7.33 15.57
N VAL A 182 -12.00 -6.22 14.87
CA VAL A 182 -13.32 -5.65 14.57
C VAL A 182 -13.82 -6.21 13.25
N GLU A 183 -12.99 -6.17 12.21
CA GLU A 183 -13.34 -6.62 10.87
C GLU A 183 -12.09 -7.07 10.10
N ALA A 184 -12.20 -8.15 9.34
CA ALA A 184 -11.17 -8.56 8.37
C ALA A 184 -11.85 -9.00 7.07
N THR A 185 -11.47 -8.37 5.96
CA THR A 185 -11.96 -8.66 4.62
C THR A 185 -10.79 -8.89 3.67
N MET A 186 -11.06 -9.09 2.37
CA MET A 186 -10.01 -9.11 1.35
C MET A 186 -9.50 -7.71 0.98
N LYS A 187 -10.10 -6.64 1.51
CA LYS A 187 -9.73 -5.24 1.20
C LYS A 187 -9.01 -4.56 2.36
N HIS A 188 -9.40 -4.89 3.60
CA HIS A 188 -8.86 -4.25 4.78
C HIS A 188 -8.96 -5.12 6.03
N VAL A 189 -8.30 -4.70 7.10
CA VAL A 189 -8.51 -5.16 8.48
C VAL A 189 -8.64 -3.97 9.42
N ILE A 190 -9.51 -4.11 10.42
CA ILE A 190 -9.73 -3.15 11.51
C ILE A 190 -9.52 -3.87 12.83
N TYR A 191 -8.61 -3.32 13.63
CA TYR A 191 -8.34 -3.72 14.99
C TYR A 191 -8.63 -2.58 15.94
N HIS A 192 -9.14 -2.89 17.14
CA HIS A 192 -9.43 -1.88 18.14
C HIS A 192 -8.98 -2.34 19.54
N CYS A 193 -8.31 -1.46 20.27
CA CYS A 193 -7.93 -1.63 21.67
C CYS A 193 -8.83 -0.72 22.53
N PRO A 194 -9.78 -1.27 23.29
CA PRO A 194 -10.72 -0.46 24.08
C PRO A 194 -10.05 0.33 25.21
N LYS A 195 -9.05 -0.25 25.88
CA LYS A 195 -8.41 0.35 27.05
C LYS A 195 -7.68 1.65 26.71
N HIS A 196 -6.92 1.65 25.62
CA HIS A 196 -6.18 2.81 25.13
C HIS A 196 -6.90 3.56 23.99
N LYS A 197 -8.14 3.16 23.65
CA LYS A 197 -8.94 3.72 22.55
C LYS A 197 -8.15 3.88 21.24
N ARG A 198 -7.39 2.84 20.89
CA ARG A 198 -6.58 2.81 19.67
C ARG A 198 -7.28 2.00 18.59
N THR A 199 -7.31 2.49 17.36
CA THR A 199 -7.84 1.74 16.22
C THR A 199 -6.83 1.69 15.09
N LEU A 200 -6.39 0.49 14.73
CA LEU A 200 -5.51 0.25 13.59
C LEU A 200 -6.35 -0.20 12.39
N VAL A 201 -6.15 0.47 11.25
CA VAL A 201 -6.80 0.13 9.99
C VAL A 201 -5.73 -0.09 8.93
N LEU A 202 -5.71 -1.27 8.32
CA LEU A 202 -4.80 -1.61 7.23
C LEU A 202 -5.60 -1.90 5.97
N PHE A 203 -5.27 -1.22 4.86
CA PHE A 203 -5.79 -1.50 3.53
C PHE A 203 -4.75 -2.28 2.71
N TYR A 204 -5.18 -3.30 1.98
CA TYR A 204 -4.25 -4.13 1.19
C TYR A 204 -4.08 -3.65 -0.25
N ASP A 205 -5.09 -2.95 -0.78
CA ASP A 205 -5.04 -2.35 -2.11
C ASP A 205 -5.10 -0.82 -1.97
N ARG A 206 -4.05 -0.17 -2.48
CA ARG A 206 -3.92 1.29 -2.51
C ARG A 206 -5.07 1.95 -3.30
N ARG A 207 -5.63 1.25 -4.29
CA ARG A 207 -6.81 1.72 -5.06
C ARG A 207 -8.12 1.54 -4.31
N ALA A 208 -8.20 0.55 -3.42
CA ALA A 208 -9.39 0.33 -2.61
C ALA A 208 -9.50 1.35 -1.46
N SER A 209 -8.36 1.85 -1.00
CA SER A 209 -8.30 2.94 -0.05
C SER A 209 -8.67 4.24 -0.79
N GLY A 210 -8.18 4.49 -2.00
CA GLY A 210 -8.34 5.81 -2.63
C GLY A 210 -7.43 6.86 -1.96
N PHE A 211 -6.45 6.36 -1.20
CA PHE A 211 -5.53 7.12 -0.36
C PHE A 211 -4.09 6.81 -0.75
N ASN A 212 -3.20 7.76 -0.48
CA ASN A 212 -1.78 7.55 -0.72
C ASN A 212 -1.15 6.55 0.26
N THR A 213 -1.78 6.28 1.42
CA THR A 213 -1.34 5.30 2.42
C THR A 213 -2.22 4.04 2.54
N ASN A 214 -1.60 2.97 3.02
CA ASN A 214 -2.20 1.67 3.31
C ASN A 214 -2.46 1.43 4.80
N ALA A 215 -2.10 2.37 5.69
CA ALA A 215 -2.28 2.22 7.13
C ALA A 215 -2.72 3.53 7.79
N PHE A 216 -3.76 3.44 8.62
CA PHE A 216 -4.27 4.53 9.44
C PHE A 216 -4.30 4.10 10.90
N TYR A 217 -3.94 5.03 11.77
CA TYR A 217 -3.93 4.82 13.21
C TYR A 217 -4.74 5.91 13.92
N PHE A 218 -5.85 5.51 14.52
CA PHE A 218 -6.75 6.45 15.19
C PHE A 218 -6.55 6.38 16.70
N VAL A 219 -6.35 7.54 17.31
CA VAL A 219 -6.25 7.74 18.75
C VAL A 219 -7.54 8.32 19.32
N GLU A 220 -7.85 8.02 20.57
CA GLU A 220 -9.07 8.48 21.28
C GLU A 220 -10.40 8.13 20.61
N VAL A 221 -10.44 7.07 19.78
CA VAL A 221 -11.65 6.60 19.11
C VAL A 221 -12.26 5.41 19.84
N ASN A 222 -13.56 5.46 20.13
CA ASN A 222 -14.29 4.33 20.71
C ASN A 222 -14.63 3.26 19.66
N ARG A 223 -14.70 2.00 20.11
CA ARG A 223 -14.99 0.82 19.28
C ARG A 223 -16.10 0.97 18.23
N LYS A 224 -17.19 1.67 18.57
CA LYS A 224 -18.37 1.79 17.69
C LYS A 224 -18.22 2.85 16.59
N GLN A 225 -17.23 3.73 16.71
CA GLN A 225 -17.05 4.86 15.79
C GLN A 225 -16.43 4.44 14.46
N LEU A 226 -15.69 3.33 14.39
CA LEU A 226 -15.05 2.85 13.15
C LEU A 226 -15.38 1.37 12.88
N ASN A 227 -15.86 1.09 11.68
CA ASN A 227 -16.15 -0.26 11.17
C ASN A 227 -16.18 -0.27 9.63
N GLY A 228 -16.31 -1.43 8.99
CA GLY A 228 -16.27 -1.52 7.53
C GLY A 228 -17.35 -0.73 6.79
N ARG A 229 -18.47 -0.37 7.45
CA ARG A 229 -19.54 0.42 6.83
C ARG A 229 -19.21 1.90 6.71
N ASN A 230 -18.32 2.44 7.54
CA ASN A 230 -18.01 3.86 7.54
C ASN A 230 -16.53 4.19 7.32
N ILE A 231 -15.62 3.21 7.42
CA ILE A 231 -14.18 3.49 7.36
C ILE A 231 -13.76 4.17 6.05
N TYR A 232 -14.30 3.74 4.90
CA TYR A 232 -13.98 4.37 3.62
C TYR A 232 -14.42 5.84 3.58
N ARG A 233 -15.61 6.15 4.11
CA ARG A 233 -16.11 7.53 4.21
C ARG A 233 -15.27 8.37 5.16
N VAL A 234 -14.95 7.86 6.34
CA VAL A 234 -14.15 8.60 7.35
C VAL A 234 -12.79 9.00 6.78
N VAL A 235 -12.15 8.09 6.07
CA VAL A 235 -10.84 8.38 5.47
C VAL A 235 -10.97 9.31 4.26
N GLU A 236 -12.08 9.23 3.49
CA GLU A 236 -12.39 10.16 2.39
C GLU A 236 -12.66 11.60 2.90
N GLU A 237 -13.40 11.74 4.01
CA GLU A 237 -13.69 13.03 4.66
C GLU A 237 -12.40 13.71 5.17
N TYR A 238 -11.49 12.93 5.77
CA TYR A 238 -10.15 13.38 6.14
C TYR A 238 -9.39 13.96 4.94
N ASN A 239 -9.37 13.21 3.83
CA ASN A 239 -8.67 13.58 2.61
C ASN A 239 -9.12 14.90 2.00
N HIS A 240 -10.43 15.11 1.93
CA HIS A 240 -10.98 16.30 1.31
C HIS A 240 -10.98 17.52 2.22
N ARG A 241 -10.38 17.42 3.42
CA ARG A 241 -10.44 18.45 4.46
C ARG A 241 -11.89 18.89 4.74
N LYS A 242 -12.84 17.96 4.55
CA LYS A 242 -14.28 18.18 4.72
C LYS A 242 -14.77 17.80 6.11
N ASN A 243 -13.86 17.35 6.99
CA ASN A 243 -14.19 17.12 8.39
C ASN A 243 -14.41 18.46 9.10
N GLU A 244 -15.66 18.91 9.10
CA GLU A 244 -16.16 19.95 10.01
C GLU A 244 -16.15 19.44 11.48
N ASN A 245 -16.13 18.12 11.67
CA ASN A 245 -15.91 17.49 12.97
C ASN A 245 -14.41 17.23 13.18
N GLU A 246 -13.74 18.15 13.85
CA GLU A 246 -12.31 18.08 14.24
C GLU A 246 -11.95 16.90 15.17
N GLN A 247 -12.88 15.98 15.47
CA GLN A 247 -12.72 14.99 16.55
C GLN A 247 -12.04 13.67 16.16
N ILE A 248 -11.89 13.34 14.87
CA ILE A 248 -11.28 12.07 14.44
C ILE A 248 -10.23 12.32 13.36
N PHE A 249 -8.99 12.52 13.79
CA PHE A 249 -7.82 12.63 12.91
C PHE A 249 -6.95 11.37 13.04
N PRO A 250 -6.77 10.59 11.96
CA PRO A 250 -5.85 9.47 11.98
C PRO A 250 -4.41 9.94 11.80
N TYR A 251 -3.49 9.27 12.48
CA TYR A 251 -2.09 9.27 12.12
C TYR A 251 -1.90 8.37 10.89
N THR A 252 -0.98 8.74 10.01
CA THR A 252 -0.70 8.01 8.77
C THR A 252 0.70 7.45 8.74
N CYS A 253 0.90 6.32 8.06
CA CYS A 253 2.24 5.78 7.89
C CYS A 253 2.90 6.38 6.64
N THR A 254 3.85 7.31 6.84
CA THR A 254 4.53 8.02 5.75
C THR A 254 5.25 7.08 4.77
N LYS A 255 5.89 6.02 5.26
CA LYS A 255 6.56 5.04 4.37
C LYS A 255 5.58 4.26 3.49
N LEU A 256 4.34 4.10 3.93
CA LEU A 256 3.26 3.54 3.12
C LEU A 256 2.55 4.60 2.27
N ASN A 257 2.82 5.89 2.50
CA ASN A 257 2.23 7.03 1.83
C ASN A 257 2.95 7.43 0.52
N THR A 258 4.26 7.14 0.40
CA THR A 258 5.07 7.61 -0.75
C THR A 258 4.62 6.98 -2.06
N THR A 259 4.53 7.79 -3.12
CA THR A 259 4.11 7.32 -4.45
C THR A 259 5.26 6.74 -5.25
N GLU A 260 6.45 7.29 -5.00
CA GLU A 260 7.70 7.04 -5.67
C GLU A 260 8.32 5.75 -5.13
N TYR A 261 8.42 4.74 -5.98
CA TYR A 261 9.05 3.47 -5.64
C TYR A 261 10.59 3.54 -5.69
N GLU A 262 11.15 4.61 -6.25
CA GLU A 262 12.59 4.87 -6.35
C GLU A 262 13.30 4.74 -4.99
N SER A 263 12.67 5.22 -3.91
CA SER A 263 13.24 5.18 -2.56
C SER A 263 13.35 3.78 -1.94
N PHE A 264 12.87 2.74 -2.64
CA PHE A 264 12.88 1.35 -2.16
C PHE A 264 13.69 0.42 -3.07
N ILE A 265 14.50 0.97 -3.96
CA ILE A 265 15.46 0.22 -4.78
C ILE A 265 16.79 0.22 -4.04
N ASP A 266 17.38 -0.98 -3.89
CA ASP A 266 18.68 -1.22 -3.25
C ASP A 266 19.82 -1.17 -4.29
#